data_AF-A0A6N2SW59-F1
#
_entry.id   AF-A0A6N2SW59-F1
#
_cell.length_a   1.000
_cell.length_b   1.000
_cell.length_c   1.000
_cell.angle_alpha   90.00
_cell.angle_beta   90.00
_cell.angle_gamma   90.00
#
_symmetry.space_group_name_H-M   'P 1'
#
loop_
_entity.id
_entity.type
_entity.pdbx_description
1 polymer ?
#
loop_
_entity_poly.entity_id
_entity_poly.type
_entity_poly.pdbx_seq_one_letter_code
_entity_poly.pdbx_strand_id
1 'polypeptide(L)' 'MYNVLYLIDRKFPGVKGGFIHVPYATAQGVGKPNGTPTMEIATMARGIEAAIEAAVSIGTDATDIMGETH' A
#
# COMPACT_ATOMS: atom_id res chain seq x y z
N MET A 1 -6.96 -4.40 7.59
CA MET A 1 -5.65 -4.90 8.05
C MET A 1 -5.76 -5.87 9.23
N TYR A 2 -6.30 -5.46 10.40
CA TYR A 2 -6.23 -6.26 11.65
C TYR A 2 -6.64 -7.73 11.51
N ASN A 3 -7.83 -8.03 10.98
CA ASN A 3 -8.31 -9.42 10.86
C ASN A 3 -7.45 -10.27 9.91
N VAL A 4 -6.89 -9.69 8.86
CA VAL A 4 -6.00 -10.41 7.93
C VAL A 4 -4.76 -10.89 8.67
N LEU A 5 -4.11 -10.02 9.44
CA LEU A 5 -2.93 -10.39 10.21
C LEU A 5 -3.25 -11.36 11.34
N TYR A 6 -4.41 -11.22 11.99
CA TYR A 6 -4.89 -12.20 12.97
C TYR A 6 -5.04 -13.60 12.37
N LEU A 7 -5.60 -13.71 11.15
CA LEU A 7 -5.74 -15.01 10.48
C LEU A 7 -4.40 -15.59 10.03
N ILE A 8 -3.45 -14.76 9.60
CA ILE A 8 -2.09 -15.22 9.27
C ILE A 8 -1.41 -15.80 10.52
N ASP A 9 -1.48 -15.10 11.64
CA ASP A 9 -0.95 -15.57 12.93
C ASP A 9 -1.59 -16.90 13.38
N ARG A 10 -2.92 -17.04 13.23
CA ARG A 10 -3.67 -18.17 13.83
C ARG A 10 -3.93 -19.35 12.92
N LYS A 11 -4.01 -19.14 11.61
CA LYS A 11 -4.50 -20.15 10.66
C LYS A 11 -3.60 -20.34 9.44
N PHE A 12 -2.78 -19.35 9.08
CA PHE A 12 -1.97 -19.39 7.86
C PHE A 12 -0.51 -19.01 8.13
N PRO A 13 0.21 -19.76 8.99
CA PRO A 13 1.61 -19.46 9.31
C PRO A 13 2.48 -19.53 8.05
N GLY A 14 3.40 -18.57 7.92
CA GLY A 14 4.30 -18.47 6.76
C GLY A 14 3.74 -17.70 5.57
N VAL A 15 2.47 -17.26 5.60
CA VAL A 15 1.91 -16.36 4.58
C VAL A 15 2.36 -14.92 4.85
N LYS A 16 2.79 -14.21 3.80
CA LYS A 16 3.03 -12.76 3.85
C LYS A 16 1.72 -12.00 3.66
N GLY A 17 1.47 -10.97 4.47
CA GLY A 17 0.28 -10.13 4.35
C GLY A 17 0.55 -8.69 4.78
N GLY A 18 -0.19 -7.75 4.21
CA GLY A 18 -0.01 -6.32 4.45
C GLY A 18 -1.20 -5.50 3.98
N PHE A 19 -1.01 -4.19 3.91
CA PHE A 19 -2.02 -3.25 3.44
C PHE A 19 -1.35 -2.03 2.79
N ILE A 20 -1.90 -1.57 1.66
CA ILE A 20 -1.41 -0.38 0.94
C ILE A 20 -2.60 0.56 0.77
N HIS A 21 -2.47 1.80 1.23
CA HIS A 21 -3.42 2.86 0.88
C HIS A 21 -3.07 3.45 -0.47
N VAL A 22 -4.09 3.88 -1.20
CA VAL A 22 -3.94 4.68 -2.42
C VAL A 22 -4.73 5.98 -2.28
N PRO A 23 -4.28 7.08 -2.92
CA PRO A 23 -5.02 8.32 -2.92
C PRO A 23 -6.30 8.22 -3.76
N TYR A 24 -7.10 9.30 -3.74
CA TYR A 24 -8.24 9.43 -4.66
C TYR A 24 -7.78 9.36 -6.12
N ALA A 25 -8.58 8.72 -6.98
CA ALA A 25 -8.41 8.85 -8.42
C ALA A 25 -8.67 10.30 -8.86
N THR A 26 -8.01 10.78 -9.91
CA THR A 26 -8.20 12.15 -10.44
C THR A 26 -9.67 12.49 -10.68
N ALA A 27 -10.45 11.55 -11.24
CA ALA A 27 -11.89 11.72 -11.46
C ALA A 27 -12.70 11.88 -10.16
N GLN A 28 -12.23 11.28 -9.05
CA GLN A 28 -12.85 11.43 -7.72
C GLN A 28 -12.48 12.77 -7.07
N GLY A 29 -11.50 13.51 -7.60
CA GLY A 29 -11.13 14.84 -7.12
C GLY A 29 -12.12 15.94 -7.52
N VAL A 30 -12.95 15.69 -8.54
CA VAL A 30 -13.90 16.69 -9.05
C VAL A 30 -14.90 17.06 -7.95
N GLY A 31 -15.00 18.36 -7.66
CA GLY A 31 -15.90 18.91 -6.63
C GLY A 31 -15.38 18.81 -5.19
N LYS A 32 -14.16 18.28 -4.97
CA LYS A 32 -13.50 18.33 -3.65
C LYS A 32 -12.79 19.68 -3.42
N PRO A 33 -12.46 20.04 -2.17
CA PRO A 33 -11.75 21.28 -1.86
C PRO A 33 -10.46 21.44 -2.66
N ASN A 34 -10.14 22.68 -3.01
CA ASN A 34 -8.92 22.99 -3.74
C ASN A 34 -7.68 22.47 -2.99
N GLY A 35 -6.75 21.86 -3.72
CA GLY A 35 -5.56 21.24 -3.13
C GLY A 35 -5.77 19.81 -2.60
N THR A 36 -6.95 19.19 -2.76
CA THR A 36 -7.13 17.76 -2.44
C THR A 36 -6.22 16.92 -3.34
N PRO A 37 -5.30 16.10 -2.77
CA PRO A 37 -4.39 15.30 -3.57
C PRO A 37 -5.13 14.16 -4.29
N THR A 38 -4.76 13.94 -5.54
CA THR A 38 -5.27 12.83 -6.37
C THR A 38 -4.12 12.21 -7.16
N MET A 39 -4.36 11.03 -7.72
CA MET A 39 -3.42 10.34 -8.59
C MET A 39 -4.15 9.60 -9.70
N GLU A 40 -3.52 9.51 -10.87
CA GLU A 40 -4.03 8.70 -11.97
C GLU A 40 -4.07 7.21 -11.61
N ILE A 41 -5.14 6.52 -12.01
CA ILE A 41 -5.33 5.09 -11.73
C ILE A 41 -4.18 4.27 -12.31
N ALA A 42 -3.71 4.59 -13.51
CA ALA A 42 -2.59 3.90 -14.14
C ALA A 42 -1.28 4.07 -13.36
N THR A 43 -1.09 5.20 -12.66
CA THR A 43 0.09 5.41 -11.82
C THR A 43 -0.02 4.66 -10.50
N MET A 44 -1.20 4.64 -9.87
CA MET A 44 -1.46 3.81 -8.69
C MET A 44 -1.24 2.33 -9.00
N ALA A 45 -1.74 1.85 -10.15
CA ALA A 45 -1.55 0.46 -10.59
C ALA A 45 -0.07 0.09 -10.74
N ARG A 46 0.74 0.94 -11.39
CA ARG A 46 2.19 0.72 -11.50
C ARG A 46 2.90 0.69 -10.14
N GLY A 47 2.49 1.55 -9.20
CA GLY A 47 3.03 1.54 -7.85
C GLY A 47 2.71 0.26 -7.09
N ILE A 48 1.47 -0.24 -7.21
CA ILE A 48 1.05 -1.50 -6.59
C ILE A 48 1.78 -2.69 -7.24
N GLU A 49 1.94 -2.69 -8.56
CA GLU A 49 2.70 -3.71 -9.29
C GLU A 49 4.14 -3.82 -8.75
N ALA A 50 4.85 -2.69 -8.66
CA ALA A 50 6.20 -2.65 -8.09
C ALA A 50 6.24 -3.09 -6.62
N ALA A 51 5.24 -2.71 -5.81
CA ALA A 51 5.15 -3.12 -4.40
C ALA A 51 4.96 -4.64 -4.25
N ILE A 52 4.12 -5.25 -5.11
CA ILE A 52 3.91 -6.70 -5.12
C ILE A 52 5.18 -7.42 -5.58
N GLU A 53 5.83 -6.94 -6.64
CA GLU A 53 7.09 -7.51 -7.14
C GLU A 53 8.16 -7.53 -6.05
N ALA A 54 8.32 -6.42 -5.32
CA ALA A 54 9.24 -6.34 -4.18
C ALA A 54 8.85 -7.31 -3.05
N ALA A 55 7.57 -7.37 -2.66
CA ALA A 55 7.11 -8.23 -1.58
C ALA A 55 7.31 -9.73 -1.84
N VAL A 56 7.26 -10.15 -3.11
CA VAL A 56 7.50 -11.54 -3.53
C VAL A 56 8.99 -11.83 -3.68
N SER A 57 9.74 -10.93 -4.30
CA SER A 57 11.13 -11.17 -4.69
C SER A 57 12.13 -10.97 -3.53
N ILE A 58 11.76 -10.18 -2.53
CA ILE A 58 12.65 -9.80 -1.43
C ILE A 58 12.25 -10.50 -0.13
N GLY A 59 13.23 -11.12 0.54
CA GLY A 59 13.04 -11.85 1.80
C GLY A 59 13.22 -11.02 3.06
N THR A 60 13.92 -9.88 2.97
CA THR A 60 14.26 -9.01 4.09
C THR A 60 13.98 -7.56 3.71
N ASP A 61 13.30 -6.83 4.58
CA ASP A 61 12.90 -5.45 4.31
C ASP A 61 14.12 -4.51 4.19
N ALA A 62 13.93 -3.40 3.50
CA ALA A 62 14.97 -2.39 3.35
C ALA A 62 15.25 -1.67 4.68
N THR A 63 16.48 -1.22 4.90
CA THR A 63 16.89 -0.52 6.12
C THR A 63 16.89 1.00 5.99
N ASP A 64 16.30 1.52 4.92
CA ASP A 64 16.15 2.95 4.66
C ASP A 64 15.24 3.60 5.72
N ILE A 65 15.48 4.89 6.00
CA ILE A 65 14.66 5.64 6.96
C ILE A 65 13.38 6.09 6.25
N MET A 66 12.29 5.33 6.43
CA MET A 66 10.96 5.59 5.88
C MET A 66 9.89 5.86 6.97
N GLY A 67 10.31 6.24 8.17
CA GLY A 67 9.42 6.61 9.28
C GLY A 67 8.97 8.07 9.24
N GLU A 68 7.96 8.41 10.05
CA GLU A 68 7.43 9.77 10.18
C GLU A 68 7.92 10.44 11.48
N THR A 69 8.05 11.77 11.50
CA THR A 69 8.47 12.51 12.71
C THR A 69 7.32 12.89 13.64
N HIS A 70 6.07 12.68 13.21
CA HIS A 70 4.84 13.01 13.94
C HIS A 70 3.73 12.01 13.63
#